data_AF-A9KHJ5-F1
#
_entry.id   AF-A9KHJ5-F1
#
_cell.length_a   1.000
_cell.length_b   1.000
_cell.length_c   1.000
_cell.angle_alpha   90.00
_cell.angle_beta   90.00
_cell.angle_gamma   90.00
#
_symmetry.space_group_name_H-M   'P 1'
#
loop_
_entity.id
_entity.type
_entity.pdbx_description
1 polymer ?
#
loop_
_entity_poly.entity_id
_entity_poly.type
_entity_poly.pdbx_seq_one_letter_code
_entity_poly.pdbx_strand_id
1 'polypeptide(L)'
;MTNEIKLPNYNITEQDAHFYNDVKYVTVSLGRERNQVLTKFQSDILSLDVVNIRYRFQKEYQEILYSIKNELHNQMSSTNVNDLLQLVKQIYSEIEDGYQQLVKLDNISHHMKEHYHLTFYTIGNLIKFINLSMQIDINSKPTAAWFVEANYDAIIEMIDLAQTKVEDYIKSKKRLGKVWKEEIFIKENLSLIERFQTVKMGGFRFLHSFYWKQKKQFRSLFIEDIELLNEQEYEVLYNNLLIYHECKEWLENENSKVQSLLGENYIKEDTSFPSLRREYDSIYRFIQMFSIELPMSFIKELLHDNGVRKFYDLIRSLIKQENIKSLNKLENIPFPKSYQLMELSATEAFELFTKLKDNYQLLINDLEFILSLVYKKVDGLTMDELRKYFQQIERIKQKEEWLLTNQEKIEDTFGGHYRKNLTDWEEVRQYLASVKETKGYGFSLYYEAVKPQVEKGHELTNEHIWEVCETILLAEHPIKEEIFQKRVVKLLDQKRITPKLKESINSYLENYLKDGFVLKDGVLQKEDITEYNLRIYLPEDGKREIESIPECELCAGVLSIIRVKREITLDSISKIMAEQLGYPRRTKMFNSAVGEIVKKLKQESKIVRHSGGWRLCK
;
A
#
# COMPACT_ATOMS: atom_id res chain seq x y z
N MET A 1 30.05 0.07 -18.54
CA MET A 1 31.46 0.15 -18.95
C MET A 1 32.28 0.45 -17.72
N THR A 2 32.71 -0.61 -17.05
CA THR A 2 33.66 -0.58 -15.94
C THR A 2 35.01 -0.15 -16.52
N ASN A 3 35.48 1.04 -16.17
CA ASN A 3 36.88 1.39 -16.39
C ASN A 3 37.69 0.50 -15.45
N GLU A 4 38.11 -0.67 -15.95
CA GLU A 4 39.21 -1.41 -15.36
C GLU A 4 40.43 -0.50 -15.36
N ILE A 5 40.70 0.09 -14.19
CA ILE A 5 42.00 0.68 -13.93
C ILE A 5 42.97 -0.50 -13.85
N LYS A 6 43.68 -0.78 -14.95
CA LYS A 6 44.87 -1.62 -14.91
C LYS A 6 45.87 -0.91 -14.00
N LEU A 7 45.99 -1.37 -12.76
CA LEU A 7 47.05 -0.96 -11.84
C LEU A 7 48.38 -1.43 -12.45
N PRO A 8 49.28 -0.51 -12.85
CA PRO A 8 50.53 -0.90 -13.49
C PRO A 8 51.47 -1.50 -12.45
N ASN A 9 51.85 -2.77 -12.60
CA ASN A 9 52.98 -3.41 -11.91
C ASN A 9 52.93 -3.44 -10.37
N TYR A 10 51.89 -4.02 -9.76
CA TYR A 10 51.88 -4.25 -8.32
C TYR A 10 51.49 -5.70 -7.98
N ASN A 11 52.41 -6.41 -7.32
CA ASN A 11 52.22 -7.79 -6.84
C ASN A 11 51.35 -7.83 -5.57
N ILE A 12 50.11 -7.35 -5.63
CA ILE A 12 49.04 -7.74 -4.70
C ILE A 12 48.64 -9.18 -5.09
N THR A 13 48.18 -10.05 -4.18
CA THR A 13 47.50 -11.26 -4.69
C THR A 13 46.28 -10.79 -5.48
N GLU A 14 45.97 -11.40 -6.62
CA GLU A 14 44.82 -10.99 -7.44
C GLU A 14 43.54 -10.92 -6.59
N GLN A 15 43.40 -11.82 -5.62
CA GLN A 15 42.32 -11.89 -4.65
C GLN A 15 42.24 -10.68 -3.70
N ASP A 16 43.35 -10.21 -3.13
CA ASP A 16 43.33 -9.05 -2.20
C ASP A 16 43.13 -7.73 -2.97
N ALA A 17 43.60 -7.64 -4.21
CA ALA A 17 43.34 -6.49 -5.08
C ALA A 17 41.86 -6.40 -5.47
N HIS A 18 41.25 -7.55 -5.79
CA HIS A 18 39.81 -7.63 -6.03
C HIS A 18 39.03 -7.25 -4.75
N PHE A 19 39.40 -7.79 -3.60
CA PHE A 19 38.73 -7.50 -2.34
C PHE A 19 38.85 -6.02 -1.92
N TYR A 20 40.04 -5.39 -2.09
CA TYR A 20 40.19 -3.94 -1.91
C TYR A 20 39.24 -3.14 -2.80
N ASN A 21 39.17 -3.49 -4.09
CA ASN A 21 38.31 -2.79 -5.04
C ASN A 21 36.82 -2.98 -4.70
N ASP A 22 36.42 -4.17 -4.27
CA ASP A 22 35.05 -4.47 -3.86
C ASP A 22 34.66 -3.66 -2.62
N VAL A 23 35.46 -3.71 -1.55
CA VAL A 23 35.17 -2.97 -0.31
C VAL A 23 35.19 -1.46 -0.57
N LYS A 24 36.16 -0.94 -1.33
CA LYS A 24 36.21 0.46 -1.75
C LYS A 24 34.96 0.86 -2.52
N TYR A 25 34.57 0.07 -3.52
CA TYR A 25 33.39 0.34 -4.33
C TYR A 25 32.13 0.35 -3.45
N VAL A 26 31.94 -0.66 -2.62
CA VAL A 26 30.78 -0.80 -1.75
C VAL A 26 30.70 0.38 -0.77
N THR A 27 31.77 0.71 -0.06
CA THR A 27 31.79 1.81 0.93
C THR A 27 31.57 3.17 0.29
N VAL A 28 32.27 3.49 -0.82
CA VAL A 28 32.12 4.78 -1.52
C VAL A 28 30.73 4.91 -2.14
N SER A 29 30.24 3.84 -2.78
CA SER A 29 28.92 3.84 -3.40
C SER A 29 27.80 3.91 -2.36
N LEU A 30 27.95 3.24 -1.21
CA LEU A 30 27.02 3.31 -0.08
C LEU A 30 26.90 4.75 0.44
N GLY A 31 28.03 5.43 0.68
CA GLY A 31 28.03 6.83 1.11
C GLY A 31 27.35 7.76 0.10
N ARG A 32 27.62 7.56 -1.20
CA ARG A 32 26.99 8.34 -2.28
C ARG A 32 25.47 8.13 -2.35
N GLU A 33 25.01 6.89 -2.30
CA GLU A 33 23.59 6.55 -2.37
C GLU A 33 22.83 7.02 -1.13
N ARG A 34 23.40 6.83 0.08
CA ARG A 34 22.84 7.39 1.32
C ARG A 34 22.68 8.90 1.21
N ASN A 35 23.71 9.62 0.78
CA ASN A 35 23.63 11.08 0.62
C ASN A 35 22.54 11.50 -0.38
N GLN A 36 22.37 10.76 -1.49
CA GLN A 36 21.31 11.03 -2.48
C GLN A 36 19.89 10.84 -1.93
N VAL A 37 19.68 9.85 -1.06
CA VAL A 37 18.39 9.65 -0.39
C VAL A 37 18.17 10.77 0.64
N LEU A 38 19.20 11.05 1.43
CA LEU A 38 19.16 12.04 2.52
C LEU A 38 19.09 13.50 2.04
N THR A 39 19.27 13.78 0.74
CA THR A 39 18.95 15.11 0.20
C THR A 39 17.45 15.41 0.18
N LYS A 40 16.60 14.37 0.15
CA LYS A 40 15.13 14.51 0.01
C LYS A 40 14.37 14.02 1.24
N PHE A 41 14.95 13.10 2.01
CA PHE A 41 14.31 12.48 3.17
C PHE A 41 15.14 12.63 4.45
N GLN A 42 14.46 12.61 5.60
CA GLN A 42 15.05 12.50 6.93
C GLN A 42 15.79 11.16 7.10
N SER A 43 16.74 11.09 8.05
CA SER A 43 17.57 9.89 8.30
C SER A 43 16.79 8.61 8.51
N ASP A 44 15.61 8.72 9.11
CA ASP A 44 14.81 7.58 9.54
C ASP A 44 14.28 6.76 8.34
N ILE A 45 14.26 7.33 7.14
CA ILE A 45 13.91 6.64 5.89
C ILE A 45 14.81 5.43 5.62
N LEU A 46 16.04 5.42 6.13
CA LEU A 46 16.98 4.31 5.93
C LEU A 46 16.60 3.09 6.78
N SER A 47 15.83 3.28 7.86
CA SER A 47 15.31 2.19 8.68
C SER A 47 14.04 1.54 8.09
N LEU A 48 13.40 2.20 7.12
CA LEU A 48 12.19 1.73 6.44
C LEU A 48 12.31 0.29 5.96
N ASP A 49 11.34 -0.57 6.26
CA ASP A 49 11.25 -1.91 5.68
C ASP A 49 10.79 -1.85 4.22
N VAL A 50 11.72 -1.42 3.36
CA VAL A 50 11.48 -1.18 1.93
C VAL A 50 11.13 -2.47 1.19
N VAL A 51 11.58 -3.63 1.68
CA VAL A 51 11.30 -4.93 1.06
C VAL A 51 9.81 -5.24 1.21
N ASN A 52 9.29 -5.12 2.42
CA ASN A 52 7.88 -5.37 2.70
C ASN A 52 6.97 -4.33 2.04
N ILE A 53 7.30 -3.03 2.13
CA ILE A 53 6.52 -1.98 1.46
C ILE A 53 6.48 -2.22 -0.05
N ARG A 54 7.63 -2.51 -0.67
CA ARG A 54 7.68 -2.79 -2.11
C ARG A 54 6.86 -4.02 -2.48
N TYR A 55 6.88 -5.06 -1.65
CA TYR A 55 6.03 -6.24 -1.82
C TYR A 55 4.54 -5.86 -1.81
N ARG A 56 4.09 -5.07 -0.82
CA ARG A 56 2.69 -4.60 -0.75
C ARG A 56 2.30 -3.78 -1.98
N PHE A 57 3.13 -2.83 -2.41
CA PHE A 57 2.91 -2.05 -3.63
C PHE A 57 2.81 -2.91 -4.91
N GLN A 58 3.54 -4.03 -4.97
CA GLN A 58 3.55 -4.90 -6.14
C GLN A 58 2.44 -5.95 -6.14
N LYS A 59 1.95 -6.35 -4.97
CA LYS A 59 1.01 -7.47 -4.81
C LYS A 59 -0.32 -7.02 -4.24
N GLU A 60 -0.31 -6.46 -3.04
CA GLU A 60 -1.52 -6.15 -2.28
C GLU A 60 -2.25 -4.92 -2.85
N TYR A 61 -1.50 -3.88 -3.23
CA TYR A 61 -2.06 -2.64 -3.76
C TYR A 61 -2.22 -2.65 -5.28
N GLN A 62 -1.83 -3.73 -5.96
CA GLN A 62 -1.75 -3.79 -7.42
C GLN A 62 -3.09 -3.44 -8.09
N GLU A 63 -4.19 -4.06 -7.63
CA GLU A 63 -5.53 -3.83 -8.20
C GLU A 63 -6.01 -2.39 -7.95
N ILE A 64 -5.74 -1.85 -6.76
CA ILE A 64 -6.08 -0.47 -6.36
C ILE A 64 -5.35 0.53 -7.25
N LEU A 65 -4.02 0.40 -7.33
CA LEU A 65 -3.17 1.30 -8.11
C LEU A 65 -3.48 1.22 -9.61
N TYR A 66 -3.83 0.04 -10.12
CA TYR A 66 -4.28 -0.11 -11.50
C TYR A 66 -5.59 0.65 -11.78
N SER A 67 -6.54 0.58 -10.84
CA SER A 67 -7.82 1.28 -10.96
C SER A 67 -7.62 2.79 -10.95
N ILE A 68 -6.84 3.30 -9.98
CA ILE A 68 -6.48 4.72 -9.88
C ILE A 68 -5.71 5.20 -11.14
N LYS A 69 -4.81 4.37 -11.67
CA LYS A 69 -4.06 4.71 -12.89
C LYS A 69 -4.98 4.97 -14.09
N ASN A 70 -6.06 4.20 -14.21
CA ASN A 70 -7.03 4.37 -15.29
C ASN A 70 -7.80 5.68 -15.14
N GLU A 71 -8.20 6.04 -13.91
CA GLU A 71 -8.84 7.32 -13.62
C GLU A 71 -7.93 8.51 -13.92
N LEU A 72 -6.64 8.38 -13.60
CA LEU A 72 -5.62 9.40 -13.89
C LEU A 72 -5.14 9.37 -15.36
N HIS A 73 -5.85 8.70 -16.27
CA HIS A 73 -5.51 8.61 -17.70
C HIS A 73 -4.04 8.24 -17.97
N ASN A 74 -3.50 7.28 -17.22
CA ASN A 74 -2.10 6.81 -17.30
C ASN A 74 -1.02 7.83 -16.84
N GLN A 75 -1.39 8.94 -16.20
CA GLN A 75 -0.44 9.94 -15.69
C GLN A 75 0.12 9.63 -14.28
N MET A 76 -0.17 8.44 -13.75
CA MET A 76 0.19 8.03 -12.38
C MET A 76 1.67 8.22 -12.02
N SER A 77 2.58 7.97 -12.97
CA SER A 77 4.04 8.12 -12.77
C SER A 77 4.46 9.55 -12.41
N SER A 78 3.82 10.55 -13.02
CA SER A 78 4.07 11.97 -12.78
C SER A 78 3.24 12.56 -11.64
N THR A 79 2.28 11.80 -11.09
CA THR A 79 1.41 12.27 -10.01
C THR A 79 2.21 12.48 -8.72
N ASN A 80 1.93 13.59 -8.04
CA ASN A 80 2.46 13.89 -6.73
C ASN A 80 1.89 12.90 -5.70
N VAL A 81 2.74 12.38 -4.82
CA VAL A 81 2.36 11.42 -3.78
C VAL A 81 1.34 12.02 -2.80
N ASN A 82 1.38 13.33 -2.53
CA ASN A 82 0.34 13.99 -1.72
C ASN A 82 -1.02 13.99 -2.43
N ASP A 83 -1.06 14.27 -3.72
CA ASP A 83 -2.30 14.29 -4.50
C ASP A 83 -2.88 12.87 -4.58
N LEU A 84 -2.02 11.86 -4.78
CA LEU A 84 -2.41 10.46 -4.70
C LEU A 84 -2.98 10.12 -3.32
N LEU A 85 -2.32 10.54 -2.23
CA LEU A 85 -2.82 10.29 -0.88
C LEU A 85 -4.21 10.91 -0.66
N GLN A 86 -4.45 12.13 -1.14
CA GLN A 86 -5.77 12.77 -1.04
C GLN A 86 -6.83 12.00 -1.82
N LEU A 87 -6.50 11.56 -3.04
CA LEU A 87 -7.40 10.73 -3.83
C LEU A 87 -7.71 9.41 -3.12
N VAL A 88 -6.69 8.69 -2.63
CA VAL A 88 -6.87 7.42 -1.91
C VAL A 88 -7.73 7.62 -0.65
N LYS A 89 -7.55 8.71 0.09
CA LYS A 89 -8.39 9.06 1.26
C LYS A 89 -9.83 9.34 0.87
N GLN A 90 -10.06 10.04 -0.24
CA GLN A 90 -11.40 10.29 -0.74
C GLN A 90 -12.09 8.97 -1.09
N ILE A 91 -11.42 8.10 -1.86
CA ILE A 91 -11.96 6.79 -2.24
C ILE A 91 -12.22 5.93 -1.00
N TYR A 92 -11.31 5.92 -0.03
CA TYR A 92 -11.51 5.21 1.24
C TYR A 92 -12.76 5.70 1.99
N SER A 93 -13.00 7.01 2.03
CA SER A 93 -14.22 7.56 2.63
C SER A 93 -15.48 7.12 1.89
N GLU A 94 -15.45 7.00 0.57
CA GLU A 94 -16.57 6.51 -0.24
C GLU A 94 -16.80 5.00 -0.03
N ILE A 95 -15.74 4.21 0.11
CA ILE A 95 -15.81 2.78 0.47
C ILE A 95 -16.42 2.62 1.87
N GLU A 96 -16.03 3.45 2.84
CA GLU A 96 -16.60 3.40 4.19
C GLU A 96 -18.10 3.70 4.16
N ASP A 97 -18.53 4.76 3.45
CA ASP A 97 -19.94 5.07 3.27
C ASP A 97 -20.69 3.92 2.58
N GLY A 98 -20.10 3.35 1.53
CA GLY A 98 -20.65 2.18 0.83
C GLY A 98 -20.81 0.96 1.74
N TYR A 99 -19.85 0.70 2.63
CA TYR A 99 -19.96 -0.36 3.64
C TYR A 99 -21.13 -0.11 4.61
N GLN A 100 -21.29 1.11 5.10
CA GLN A 100 -22.42 1.46 5.98
C GLN A 100 -23.78 1.33 5.28
N GLN A 101 -23.82 1.61 3.98
CA GLN A 101 -24.99 1.39 3.15
C GLN A 101 -25.30 -0.10 2.98
N LEU A 102 -24.27 -0.93 2.78
CA LEU A 102 -24.42 -2.39 2.68
C LEU A 102 -24.98 -2.98 3.98
N VAL A 103 -24.55 -2.51 5.16
CA VAL A 103 -25.13 -2.91 6.46
C VAL A 103 -26.63 -2.61 6.52
N LYS A 104 -27.06 -1.44 6.04
CA LYS A 104 -28.49 -1.09 6.00
C LYS A 104 -29.26 -2.02 5.05
N LEU A 105 -28.70 -2.31 3.88
CA LEU A 105 -29.28 -3.24 2.91
C LEU A 105 -29.44 -4.64 3.51
N ASP A 106 -28.41 -5.15 4.18
CA ASP A 106 -28.47 -6.48 4.81
C ASP A 106 -29.56 -6.58 5.87
N ASN A 107 -29.72 -5.54 6.71
CA ASN A 107 -30.82 -5.46 7.68
C ASN A 107 -32.20 -5.48 7.00
N ILE A 108 -32.36 -4.75 5.89
CA ILE A 108 -33.61 -4.77 5.10
C ILE A 108 -33.86 -6.16 4.54
N SER A 109 -32.84 -6.77 3.93
CA SER A 109 -32.91 -8.12 3.38
C SER A 109 -33.34 -9.14 4.44
N HIS A 110 -32.75 -9.07 5.63
CA HIS A 110 -33.09 -9.93 6.76
C HIS A 110 -34.54 -9.75 7.19
N HIS A 111 -34.98 -8.50 7.39
CA HIS A 111 -36.35 -8.19 7.77
C HIS A 111 -37.37 -8.71 6.75
N MET A 112 -37.10 -8.52 5.46
CA MET A 112 -37.97 -9.00 4.38
C MET A 112 -38.01 -10.53 4.31
N LYS A 113 -36.91 -11.21 4.60
CA LYS A 113 -36.85 -12.67 4.66
C LYS A 113 -37.63 -13.23 5.84
N GLU A 114 -37.50 -12.62 7.02
CA GLU A 114 -38.17 -13.08 8.24
C GLU A 114 -39.68 -12.84 8.20
N HIS A 115 -40.11 -11.63 7.81
CA HIS A 115 -41.51 -11.24 7.85
C HIS A 115 -42.30 -11.66 6.60
N TYR A 116 -41.67 -11.59 5.43
CA TYR A 116 -42.35 -11.79 4.14
C TYR A 116 -41.85 -12.99 3.35
N HIS A 117 -40.84 -13.71 3.83
CA HIS A 117 -40.19 -14.80 3.12
C HIS A 117 -39.64 -14.40 1.74
N LEU A 118 -39.31 -13.10 1.57
CA LEU A 118 -38.68 -12.58 0.37
C LEU A 118 -37.16 -12.73 0.50
N THR A 119 -36.53 -13.27 -0.55
CA THR A 119 -35.07 -13.45 -0.59
C THR A 119 -34.48 -12.73 -1.79
N PHE A 120 -33.31 -12.13 -1.57
CA PHE A 120 -32.59 -11.37 -2.59
C PHE A 120 -31.19 -11.96 -2.75
N TYR A 121 -30.89 -12.45 -3.96
CA TYR A 121 -29.62 -13.11 -4.24
C TYR A 121 -28.47 -12.12 -4.49
N THR A 122 -28.79 -10.91 -4.98
CA THR A 122 -27.80 -9.89 -5.33
C THR A 122 -28.18 -8.54 -4.73
N ILE A 123 -27.18 -7.67 -4.53
CA ILE A 123 -27.39 -6.28 -4.10
C ILE A 123 -28.28 -5.54 -5.09
N GLY A 124 -28.05 -5.73 -6.40
CA GLY A 124 -28.84 -5.11 -7.45
C GLY A 124 -30.33 -5.46 -7.35
N ASN A 125 -30.66 -6.73 -7.06
CA ASN A 125 -32.05 -7.16 -6.90
C ASN A 125 -32.72 -6.48 -5.70
N LEU A 126 -32.00 -6.33 -4.58
CA LEU A 126 -32.52 -5.67 -3.39
C LEU A 126 -32.72 -4.16 -3.59
N ILE A 127 -31.78 -3.48 -4.27
CA ILE A 127 -31.93 -2.05 -4.59
C ILE A 127 -33.11 -1.85 -5.55
N LYS A 128 -33.23 -2.71 -6.58
CA LYS A 128 -34.37 -2.70 -7.51
C LYS A 128 -35.69 -2.91 -6.78
N PHE A 129 -35.74 -3.83 -5.82
CA PHE A 129 -36.92 -4.07 -4.97
C PHE A 129 -37.34 -2.81 -4.22
N ILE A 130 -36.40 -2.17 -3.52
CA ILE A 130 -36.67 -0.94 -2.76
C ILE A 130 -37.20 0.15 -3.71
N ASN A 131 -36.54 0.35 -4.85
CA ASN A 131 -36.93 1.37 -5.82
C ASN A 131 -38.34 1.12 -6.40
N LEU A 132 -38.67 -0.12 -6.76
CA LEU A 132 -39.99 -0.47 -7.28
C LEU A 132 -41.07 -0.38 -6.20
N SER A 133 -40.77 -0.79 -4.96
CA SER A 133 -41.70 -0.69 -3.83
C SER A 133 -42.12 0.76 -3.57
N MET A 134 -41.18 1.69 -3.73
CA MET A 134 -41.43 3.13 -3.55
C MET A 134 -42.18 3.77 -4.73
N GLN A 135 -42.36 3.07 -5.85
CA GLN A 135 -43.14 3.54 -7.01
C GLN A 135 -44.61 3.08 -7.00
N ILE A 136 -44.97 2.17 -6.08
CA ILE A 136 -46.36 1.74 -5.90
C ILE A 136 -47.13 2.90 -5.26
N ASP A 137 -48.33 3.21 -5.79
CA ASP A 137 -49.20 4.22 -5.18
C ASP A 137 -49.62 3.77 -3.79
N ILE A 138 -49.43 4.64 -2.78
CA ILE A 138 -49.76 4.36 -1.38
C ILE A 138 -51.25 4.04 -1.17
N ASN A 139 -52.11 4.53 -2.06
CA ASN A 139 -53.56 4.29 -2.02
C ASN A 139 -54.00 3.19 -3.00
N SER A 140 -53.06 2.48 -3.62
CA SER A 140 -53.38 1.37 -4.52
C SER A 140 -54.17 0.29 -3.78
N LYS A 141 -55.23 -0.21 -4.43
CA LYS A 141 -56.09 -1.27 -3.92
C LYS A 141 -56.09 -2.45 -4.90
N PRO A 142 -54.99 -3.22 -4.95
CA PRO A 142 -54.85 -4.29 -5.92
C PRO A 142 -55.85 -5.41 -5.66
N THR A 143 -56.20 -6.15 -6.71
CA THR A 143 -56.96 -7.40 -6.60
C THR A 143 -55.99 -8.58 -6.67
N ALA A 144 -56.44 -9.77 -6.26
CA ALA A 144 -55.63 -10.98 -6.38
C ALA A 144 -55.22 -11.27 -7.85
N ALA A 145 -56.04 -10.85 -8.82
CA ALA A 145 -55.75 -11.01 -10.24
C ALA A 145 -54.51 -10.21 -10.67
N TRP A 146 -54.14 -9.14 -9.96
CA TRP A 146 -52.99 -8.31 -10.29
C TRP A 146 -51.66 -8.98 -9.98
N PHE A 147 -51.65 -9.98 -9.09
CA PHE A 147 -50.46 -10.71 -8.68
C PHE A 147 -50.16 -11.95 -9.54
N VAL A 148 -50.90 -12.14 -10.63
CA VAL A 148 -50.73 -13.24 -11.58
C VAL A 148 -50.16 -12.67 -12.87
N GLU A 149 -48.91 -13.01 -13.19
CA GLU A 149 -48.19 -12.44 -14.34
C GLU A 149 -48.92 -12.67 -15.67
N ALA A 150 -49.53 -13.84 -15.84
CA ALA A 150 -50.30 -14.20 -17.03
C ALA A 150 -51.56 -13.33 -17.27
N ASN A 151 -52.01 -12.57 -16.27
CA ASN A 151 -53.19 -11.71 -16.38
C ASN A 151 -52.89 -10.32 -16.96
N TYR A 152 -51.63 -9.98 -17.26
CA TYR A 152 -51.25 -8.63 -17.71
C TYR A 152 -52.08 -8.13 -18.89
N ASP A 153 -52.03 -8.85 -20.01
CA ASP A 153 -52.71 -8.44 -21.22
C ASP A 153 -54.23 -8.36 -20.99
N ALA A 154 -54.80 -9.33 -20.28
CA ALA A 154 -56.24 -9.37 -19.98
C ALA A 154 -56.70 -8.19 -19.10
N ILE A 155 -55.91 -7.76 -18.13
CA ILE A 155 -56.23 -6.62 -17.27
C ILE A 155 -56.08 -5.31 -18.05
N ILE A 156 -55.03 -5.16 -18.85
CA ILE A 156 -54.83 -3.99 -19.70
C ILE A 156 -55.95 -3.84 -20.72
N GLU A 157 -56.33 -4.92 -21.41
CA GLU A 157 -57.46 -4.93 -22.33
C GLU A 157 -58.77 -4.55 -21.62
N MET A 158 -58.97 -5.00 -20.39
CA MET A 158 -60.14 -4.64 -19.59
C MET A 158 -60.15 -3.15 -19.20
N ILE A 159 -58.99 -2.58 -18.84
CA ILE A 159 -58.83 -1.14 -18.57
C ILE A 159 -59.20 -0.35 -19.83
N ASP A 160 -58.64 -0.71 -20.98
CA ASP A 160 -58.84 0.02 -22.25
C ASP A 160 -60.30 -0.10 -22.73
N LEU A 161 -60.92 -1.28 -22.57
CA LEU A 161 -62.33 -1.49 -22.88
C LEU A 161 -63.25 -0.67 -21.96
N ALA A 162 -63.02 -0.71 -20.64
CA ALA A 162 -63.81 0.05 -19.68
C ALA A 162 -63.67 1.56 -19.90
N GLN A 163 -62.44 2.03 -20.20
CA GLN A 163 -62.18 3.42 -20.56
C GLN A 163 -62.97 3.83 -21.79
N THR A 164 -62.91 3.04 -22.86
CA THR A 164 -63.65 3.31 -24.10
C THR A 164 -65.15 3.40 -23.84
N LYS A 165 -65.72 2.45 -23.09
CA LYS A 165 -67.16 2.43 -22.77
C LYS A 165 -67.59 3.62 -21.94
N VAL A 166 -66.80 4.02 -20.93
CA VAL A 166 -67.08 5.21 -20.11
C VAL A 166 -66.97 6.48 -20.96
N GLU A 167 -65.93 6.63 -21.76
CA GLU A 167 -65.74 7.80 -22.61
C GLU A 167 -66.85 7.96 -23.64
N ASP A 168 -67.25 6.88 -24.31
CA ASP A 168 -68.31 6.90 -25.31
C ASP A 168 -69.67 7.18 -24.69
N TYR A 169 -69.94 6.63 -23.51
CA TYR A 169 -71.13 6.96 -22.72
C TYR A 169 -71.17 8.46 -22.35
N ILE A 170 -70.09 9.01 -21.80
CA ILE A 170 -70.00 10.42 -21.41
C ILE A 170 -70.10 11.34 -22.64
N LYS A 171 -69.39 11.02 -23.73
CA LYS A 171 -69.42 11.80 -24.98
C LYS A 171 -70.83 11.81 -25.57
N SER A 172 -71.51 10.66 -25.63
CA SER A 172 -72.87 10.54 -26.18
C SER A 172 -73.89 11.26 -25.29
N LYS A 173 -73.81 11.08 -23.96
CA LYS A 173 -74.66 11.79 -22.99
C LYS A 173 -74.49 13.30 -23.11
N LYS A 174 -73.25 13.79 -23.21
CA LYS A 174 -72.95 15.22 -23.36
C LYS A 174 -73.42 15.79 -24.69
N ARG A 175 -73.23 15.05 -25.80
CA ARG A 175 -73.70 15.48 -27.13
C ARG A 175 -75.22 15.59 -27.17
N LEU A 176 -75.92 14.56 -26.69
CA LEU A 176 -77.38 14.55 -26.66
C LEU A 176 -77.92 15.59 -25.68
N GLY A 177 -77.40 15.68 -24.46
CA GLY A 177 -77.91 16.60 -23.43
C GLY A 177 -77.71 18.09 -23.72
N LYS A 178 -76.88 18.45 -24.72
CA LYS A 178 -76.80 19.84 -25.22
C LYS A 178 -78.04 20.24 -26.02
N VAL A 179 -78.60 19.29 -26.76
CA VAL A 179 -79.56 19.56 -27.84
C VAL A 179 -80.94 18.97 -27.52
N TRP A 180 -81.01 17.97 -26.65
CA TRP A 180 -82.20 17.19 -26.32
C TRP A 180 -82.45 17.18 -24.80
N LYS A 181 -83.72 17.15 -24.40
CA LYS A 181 -84.15 17.04 -23.00
C LYS A 181 -83.85 15.66 -22.42
N GLU A 182 -83.75 15.57 -21.09
CA GLU A 182 -83.37 14.33 -20.39
C GLU A 182 -84.30 13.16 -20.70
N GLU A 183 -85.58 13.42 -21.00
CA GLU A 183 -86.54 12.37 -21.36
C GLU A 183 -86.15 11.65 -22.65
N ILE A 184 -85.24 12.20 -23.47
CA ILE A 184 -84.74 11.51 -24.67
C ILE A 184 -83.99 10.22 -24.35
N PHE A 185 -83.34 10.14 -23.17
CA PHE A 185 -82.51 9.01 -22.75
C PHE A 185 -83.31 7.81 -22.21
N ILE A 186 -84.64 7.87 -22.27
CA ILE A 186 -85.52 6.75 -21.92
C ILE A 186 -85.34 5.62 -22.95
N LYS A 187 -85.15 4.37 -22.49
CA LYS A 187 -84.78 3.21 -23.34
C LYS A 187 -85.76 2.97 -24.48
N GLU A 188 -87.05 3.22 -24.25
CA GLU A 188 -88.11 3.10 -25.25
C GLU A 188 -87.87 4.03 -26.46
N ASN A 189 -87.27 5.21 -26.26
CA ASN A 189 -87.01 6.15 -27.35
C ASN A 189 -86.00 5.62 -28.37
N LEU A 190 -85.06 4.74 -27.97
CA LEU A 190 -84.12 4.10 -28.91
C LEU A 190 -84.89 3.29 -29.96
N SER A 191 -85.82 2.45 -29.53
CA SER A 191 -86.66 1.65 -30.43
C SER A 191 -87.55 2.51 -31.33
N LEU A 192 -88.01 3.67 -30.81
CA LEU A 192 -88.81 4.62 -31.56
C LEU A 192 -88.00 5.34 -32.63
N ILE A 193 -86.77 5.78 -32.32
CA ILE A 193 -85.91 6.48 -33.28
C ILE A 193 -85.37 5.52 -34.35
N GLU A 194 -85.07 4.27 -33.99
CA GLU A 194 -84.67 3.22 -34.94
C GLU A 194 -85.78 2.96 -35.97
N ARG A 195 -87.01 2.75 -35.49
CA ARG A 195 -88.18 2.60 -36.37
C ARG A 195 -88.44 3.87 -37.17
N PHE A 196 -88.22 5.04 -36.59
CA PHE A 196 -88.35 6.32 -37.29
C PHE A 196 -87.34 6.47 -38.43
N GLN A 197 -86.08 6.08 -38.24
CA GLN A 197 -85.05 6.07 -39.29
C GLN A 197 -85.43 5.12 -40.43
N THR A 198 -85.87 3.90 -40.11
CA THR A 198 -86.33 2.93 -41.11
C THR A 198 -87.49 3.47 -41.95
N VAL A 199 -88.49 4.10 -41.31
CA VAL A 199 -89.62 4.73 -42.03
C VAL A 199 -89.19 5.96 -42.83
N LYS A 200 -88.27 6.77 -42.31
CA LYS A 200 -87.72 7.97 -42.95
C LYS A 200 -86.98 7.65 -44.26
N MET A 201 -86.26 6.53 -44.31
CA MET A 201 -85.55 6.04 -45.50
C MET A 201 -86.49 5.47 -46.58
N GLY A 202 -87.75 5.16 -46.24
CA GLY A 202 -88.74 4.63 -47.17
C GLY A 202 -89.39 5.68 -48.08
N GLY A 203 -89.62 5.33 -49.36
CA GLY A 203 -90.17 6.22 -50.38
C GLY A 203 -91.60 6.75 -50.13
N PHE A 204 -92.35 6.19 -49.17
CA PHE A 204 -93.72 6.58 -48.82
C PHE A 204 -93.86 7.16 -47.40
N ARG A 205 -92.77 7.65 -46.79
CA ARG A 205 -92.74 8.13 -45.39
C ARG A 205 -93.85 9.11 -45.01
N PHE A 206 -94.25 9.98 -45.93
CA PHE A 206 -95.26 11.02 -45.68
C PHE A 206 -96.68 10.48 -45.52
N LEU A 207 -96.94 9.24 -45.96
CA LEU A 207 -98.22 8.54 -45.80
C LEU A 207 -98.31 7.79 -44.45
N HIS A 208 -97.21 7.72 -43.70
CA HIS A 208 -97.14 6.90 -42.50
C HIS A 208 -97.50 7.72 -41.25
N SER A 209 -98.64 7.44 -40.61
CA SER A 209 -99.11 8.18 -39.42
C SER A 209 -98.10 8.18 -38.26
N PHE A 210 -97.36 7.07 -38.09
CA PHE A 210 -96.25 6.95 -37.14
C PHE A 210 -95.14 7.99 -37.38
N TYR A 211 -94.77 8.28 -38.64
CA TYR A 211 -93.71 9.24 -38.95
C TYR A 211 -94.04 10.62 -38.39
N TRP A 212 -95.26 11.12 -38.64
CA TRP A 212 -95.70 12.42 -38.14
C TRP A 212 -95.85 12.45 -36.62
N LYS A 213 -96.38 11.39 -36.02
CA LYS A 213 -96.51 11.27 -34.56
C LYS A 213 -95.14 11.34 -33.87
N GLN A 214 -94.17 10.57 -34.35
CA GLN A 214 -92.83 10.55 -33.77
C GLN A 214 -92.02 11.80 -34.07
N LYS A 215 -92.16 12.37 -35.28
CA LYS A 215 -91.54 13.67 -35.60
C LYS A 215 -92.01 14.76 -34.63
N LYS A 216 -93.30 14.79 -34.29
CA LYS A 216 -93.86 15.71 -33.27
C LYS A 216 -93.33 15.42 -31.87
N GLN A 217 -93.22 14.15 -31.48
CA GLN A 217 -92.67 13.75 -30.19
C GLN A 217 -91.20 14.19 -30.05
N PHE A 218 -90.33 13.84 -30.99
CA PHE A 218 -88.92 14.24 -30.95
C PHE A 218 -88.77 15.76 -31.02
N ARG A 219 -89.58 16.46 -31.84
CA ARG A 219 -89.61 17.95 -31.83
C ARG A 219 -89.89 18.54 -30.45
N SER A 220 -90.76 17.91 -29.65
CA SER A 220 -91.05 18.38 -28.29
C SER A 220 -89.92 18.16 -27.29
N LEU A 221 -88.99 17.24 -27.60
CA LEU A 221 -87.81 16.89 -26.81
C LEU A 221 -86.54 17.61 -27.26
N PHE A 222 -86.57 18.32 -28.39
CA PHE A 222 -85.49 19.16 -28.88
C PHE A 222 -85.49 20.50 -28.11
N ILE A 223 -84.32 20.96 -27.67
CA ILE A 223 -84.16 22.17 -26.84
C ILE A 223 -83.67 23.37 -27.66
N GLU A 224 -82.84 23.12 -28.68
CA GLU A 224 -82.31 24.18 -29.53
C GLU A 224 -83.37 24.75 -30.49
N ASP A 225 -82.98 25.72 -31.31
CA ASP A 225 -83.85 26.32 -32.31
C ASP A 225 -84.38 25.23 -33.27
N ILE A 226 -85.70 25.11 -33.37
CA ILE A 226 -86.38 24.11 -34.21
C ILE A 226 -85.94 24.21 -35.68
N GLU A 227 -85.49 25.38 -36.14
CA GLU A 227 -84.94 25.56 -37.49
C GLU A 227 -83.64 24.75 -37.71
N LEU A 228 -82.91 24.43 -36.65
CA LEU A 228 -81.70 23.59 -36.68
C LEU A 228 -82.01 22.09 -36.73
N LEU A 229 -83.25 21.68 -36.38
CA LEU A 229 -83.66 20.28 -36.39
C LEU A 229 -83.92 19.78 -37.82
N ASN A 230 -82.83 19.40 -38.49
CA ASN A 230 -82.82 18.85 -39.84
C ASN A 230 -82.82 17.30 -39.85
N GLU A 231 -82.82 16.71 -41.04
CA GLU A 231 -82.87 15.24 -41.17
C GLU A 231 -81.59 14.54 -40.69
N GLN A 232 -80.42 15.21 -40.71
CA GLN A 232 -79.16 14.68 -40.19
C GLN A 232 -79.17 14.62 -38.66
N GLU A 233 -79.83 15.57 -37.99
CA GLU A 233 -79.95 15.58 -36.52
C GLU A 233 -80.66 14.33 -35.98
N TYR A 234 -81.62 13.77 -36.72
CA TYR A 234 -82.24 12.50 -36.33
C TYR A 234 -81.27 11.30 -36.44
N GLU A 235 -80.35 11.32 -37.41
CA GLU A 235 -79.31 10.28 -37.56
C GLU A 235 -78.28 10.40 -36.44
N VAL A 236 -77.86 11.63 -36.13
CA VAL A 236 -77.02 11.93 -34.97
C VAL A 236 -77.70 11.46 -33.68
N LEU A 237 -79.00 11.74 -33.52
CA LEU A 237 -79.79 11.27 -32.39
C LEU A 237 -79.79 9.74 -32.28
N TYR A 238 -80.10 9.03 -33.36
CA TYR A 238 -80.10 7.55 -33.37
C TYR A 238 -78.74 6.98 -32.98
N ASN A 239 -77.67 7.42 -33.65
CA ASN A 239 -76.32 6.89 -33.43
C ASN A 239 -75.84 7.14 -31.99
N ASN A 240 -76.07 8.34 -31.43
CA ASN A 240 -75.65 8.64 -30.07
C ASN A 240 -76.55 7.97 -29.01
N LEU A 241 -77.86 7.77 -29.28
CA LEU A 241 -78.73 7.02 -28.37
C LEU A 241 -78.37 5.53 -28.34
N LEU A 242 -78.02 4.95 -29.49
CA LEU A 242 -77.55 3.58 -29.59
C LEU A 242 -76.28 3.40 -28.74
N ILE A 243 -75.25 4.22 -28.98
CA ILE A 243 -74.00 4.19 -28.21
C ILE A 243 -74.26 4.42 -26.71
N TYR A 244 -75.10 5.39 -26.36
CA TYR A 244 -75.45 5.69 -24.97
C TYR A 244 -76.04 4.48 -24.26
N HIS A 245 -77.04 3.83 -24.85
CA HIS A 245 -77.72 2.69 -24.23
C HIS A 245 -76.86 1.43 -24.21
N GLU A 246 -76.12 1.14 -25.29
CA GLU A 246 -75.20 0.00 -25.33
C GLU A 246 -74.10 0.14 -24.28
N CYS A 247 -73.49 1.32 -24.14
CA CYS A 247 -72.45 1.54 -23.14
C CYS A 247 -73.03 1.53 -21.73
N LYS A 248 -74.20 2.13 -21.49
CA LYS A 248 -74.86 2.11 -20.19
C LYS A 248 -75.20 0.68 -19.75
N GLU A 249 -75.77 -0.12 -20.64
CA GLU A 249 -76.13 -1.51 -20.37
C GLU A 249 -74.88 -2.36 -20.08
N TRP A 250 -73.79 -2.16 -20.83
CA TRP A 250 -72.51 -2.81 -20.56
C TRP A 250 -71.95 -2.43 -19.19
N LEU A 251 -71.92 -1.12 -18.86
CA LEU A 251 -71.42 -0.61 -17.58
C LEU A 251 -72.26 -1.07 -16.38
N GLU A 252 -73.52 -1.42 -16.58
CA GLU A 252 -74.40 -1.98 -15.53
C GLU A 252 -74.24 -3.50 -15.40
N ASN A 253 -74.25 -4.23 -16.52
CA ASN A 253 -74.22 -5.70 -16.54
C ASN A 253 -72.85 -6.28 -16.21
N GLU A 254 -71.77 -5.67 -16.71
CA GLU A 254 -70.40 -6.18 -16.51
C GLU A 254 -69.73 -5.59 -15.26
N ASN A 255 -70.40 -4.70 -14.51
CA ASN A 255 -69.78 -3.96 -13.40
C ASN A 255 -69.10 -4.88 -12.37
N SER A 256 -69.75 -5.99 -11.99
CA SER A 256 -69.22 -6.91 -10.99
C SER A 256 -67.93 -7.61 -11.48
N LYS A 257 -67.86 -7.94 -12.77
CA LYS A 257 -66.69 -8.55 -13.40
C LYS A 257 -65.56 -7.53 -13.58
N VAL A 258 -65.88 -6.31 -13.98
CA VAL A 258 -64.88 -5.23 -14.09
C VAL A 258 -64.31 -4.90 -12.71
N GLN A 259 -65.15 -4.79 -11.67
CA GLN A 259 -64.70 -4.54 -10.30
C GLN A 259 -63.88 -5.71 -9.72
N SER A 260 -64.19 -6.96 -10.04
CA SER A 260 -63.39 -8.09 -9.55
C SER A 260 -61.98 -8.12 -10.15
N LEU A 261 -61.80 -7.58 -11.36
CA LEU A 261 -60.51 -7.48 -12.03
C LEU A 261 -59.76 -6.19 -11.67
N LEU A 262 -60.41 -5.03 -11.79
CA LEU A 262 -59.81 -3.70 -11.65
C LEU A 262 -59.83 -3.16 -10.22
N GLY A 263 -60.57 -3.81 -9.32
CA GLY A 263 -60.65 -3.44 -7.91
C GLY A 263 -61.53 -2.22 -7.65
N GLU A 264 -61.46 -1.73 -6.42
CA GLU A 264 -62.30 -0.62 -5.93
C GLU A 264 -61.96 0.73 -6.55
N ASN A 265 -60.78 0.85 -7.17
CA ASN A 265 -60.35 2.08 -7.84
C ASN A 265 -61.10 2.30 -9.16
N TYR A 266 -61.81 1.29 -9.66
CA TYR A 266 -62.80 1.45 -10.73
C TYR A 266 -64.15 1.91 -10.15
N ILE A 267 -64.51 3.16 -10.45
CA ILE A 267 -65.72 3.85 -9.99
C ILE A 267 -66.54 4.34 -11.21
N LYS A 268 -66.59 3.51 -12.26
CA LYS A 268 -67.31 3.81 -13.51
C LYS A 268 -66.90 5.16 -14.10
N GLU A 269 -67.84 6.11 -14.24
CA GLU A 269 -67.61 7.42 -14.84
C GLU A 269 -66.58 8.29 -14.10
N ASP A 270 -66.39 8.06 -12.80
CA ASP A 270 -65.45 8.83 -11.97
C ASP A 270 -64.04 8.21 -11.94
N THR A 271 -63.80 7.14 -12.70
CA THR A 271 -62.50 6.44 -12.74
C THR A 271 -61.42 7.29 -13.41
N SER A 272 -60.29 7.48 -12.73
CA SER A 272 -59.07 7.96 -13.37
C SER A 272 -58.32 6.80 -14.04
N PHE A 273 -58.70 6.45 -15.28
CA PHE A 273 -58.06 5.37 -16.04
C PHE A 273 -56.53 5.53 -16.17
N PRO A 274 -55.96 6.74 -16.40
CA PRO A 274 -54.51 6.92 -16.40
C PRO A 274 -53.84 6.66 -15.05
N SER A 275 -54.53 6.86 -13.92
CA SER A 275 -54.01 6.50 -12.60
C SER A 275 -54.08 4.99 -12.39
N LEU A 276 -55.23 4.38 -12.65
CA LEU A 276 -55.45 2.94 -12.52
C LEU A 276 -54.44 2.13 -13.35
N ARG A 277 -54.21 2.53 -14.60
CA ARG A 277 -53.21 1.89 -15.47
C ARG A 277 -51.79 2.00 -14.90
N ARG A 278 -51.41 3.18 -14.39
CA ARG A 278 -50.09 3.39 -13.77
C ARG A 278 -49.91 2.56 -12.49
N GLU A 279 -50.95 2.47 -11.66
CA GLU A 279 -50.95 1.63 -10.46
C GLU A 279 -50.71 0.16 -10.82
N TYR A 280 -51.44 -0.34 -11.81
CA TYR A 280 -51.30 -1.70 -12.30
C TYR A 280 -49.90 -1.97 -12.88
N ASP A 281 -49.42 -1.08 -13.75
CA ASP A 281 -48.07 -1.19 -14.35
C ASP A 281 -46.97 -1.19 -13.27
N SER A 282 -47.09 -0.38 -12.22
CA SER A 282 -46.14 -0.38 -11.10
C SER A 282 -46.11 -1.71 -10.36
N ILE A 283 -47.27 -2.30 -10.09
CA ILE A 283 -47.37 -3.61 -9.41
C ILE A 283 -46.87 -4.73 -10.32
N TYR A 284 -47.18 -4.68 -11.61
CA TYR A 284 -46.67 -5.65 -12.58
C TYR A 284 -45.14 -5.65 -12.65
N ARG A 285 -44.51 -4.47 -12.76
CA ARG A 285 -43.04 -4.36 -12.74
C ARG A 285 -42.42 -4.89 -11.45
N PHE A 286 -43.10 -4.68 -10.32
CA PHE A 286 -42.69 -5.21 -9.03
C PHE A 286 -42.72 -6.75 -9.01
N ILE A 287 -43.75 -7.38 -9.59
CA ILE A 287 -43.86 -8.84 -9.70
C ILE A 287 -42.78 -9.41 -10.62
N GLN A 288 -42.58 -8.82 -11.80
CA GLN A 288 -41.58 -9.27 -12.77
C GLN A 288 -40.16 -9.35 -12.19
N MET A 289 -39.85 -8.56 -11.17
CA MET A 289 -38.55 -8.60 -10.52
C MET A 289 -38.25 -9.96 -9.87
N PHE A 290 -39.25 -10.64 -9.31
CA PHE A 290 -39.02 -11.83 -8.50
C PHE A 290 -38.82 -13.12 -9.31
N SER A 291 -39.12 -13.11 -10.63
CA SER A 291 -39.01 -14.27 -11.54
C SER A 291 -39.69 -15.57 -11.06
N ILE A 292 -40.36 -15.52 -9.91
CA ILE A 292 -40.98 -16.60 -9.13
C ILE A 292 -42.27 -15.99 -8.54
N GLU A 293 -43.27 -16.82 -8.30
CA GLU A 293 -44.48 -16.41 -7.57
C GLU A 293 -44.14 -15.82 -6.21
N LEU A 294 -44.69 -14.62 -5.94
CA LEU A 294 -44.58 -13.99 -4.63
C LEU A 294 -45.19 -14.91 -3.55
N PRO A 295 -44.62 -14.95 -2.33
CA PRO A 295 -45.20 -15.72 -1.24
C PRO A 295 -46.67 -15.36 -0.99
N MET A 296 -47.55 -16.36 -0.91
CA MET A 296 -48.98 -16.14 -0.69
C MET A 296 -49.29 -15.39 0.61
N SER A 297 -48.44 -15.49 1.63
CA SER A 297 -48.54 -14.69 2.87
C SER A 297 -48.39 -13.20 2.58
N PHE A 298 -47.41 -12.83 1.75
CA PHE A 298 -47.15 -11.44 1.37
C PHE A 298 -48.28 -10.88 0.48
N ILE A 299 -48.74 -11.66 -0.51
CA ILE A 299 -49.89 -11.27 -1.35
C ILE A 299 -51.11 -10.99 -0.47
N LYS A 300 -51.44 -11.89 0.47
CA LYS A 300 -52.56 -11.70 1.39
C LYS A 300 -52.43 -10.41 2.20
N GLU A 301 -51.23 -10.07 2.66
CA GLU A 301 -50.99 -8.82 3.39
C GLU A 301 -51.23 -7.57 2.52
N LEU A 302 -50.79 -7.59 1.27
CA LEU A 302 -51.01 -6.47 0.34
C LEU A 302 -52.49 -6.29 -0.02
N LEU A 303 -53.27 -7.38 -0.03
CA LEU A 303 -54.71 -7.37 -0.31
C LEU A 303 -55.59 -6.92 0.88
N HIS A 304 -55.04 -6.83 2.10
CA HIS A 304 -55.79 -6.32 3.25
C HIS A 304 -56.07 -4.81 3.15
N ASP A 305 -57.07 -4.33 3.89
CA ASP A 305 -57.33 -2.89 4.04
C ASP A 305 -56.08 -2.15 4.52
N ASN A 306 -55.63 -1.19 3.72
CA ASN A 306 -54.38 -0.44 3.89
C ASN A 306 -53.09 -1.29 3.84
N GLY A 307 -53.12 -2.50 3.28
CA GLY A 307 -51.97 -3.40 3.16
C GLY A 307 -50.82 -2.75 2.39
N VAL A 308 -51.09 -2.23 1.20
CA VAL A 308 -50.10 -1.48 0.39
C VAL A 308 -49.53 -0.29 1.16
N ARG A 309 -50.38 0.48 1.85
CA ARG A 309 -49.95 1.62 2.66
C ARG A 309 -49.02 1.19 3.80
N LYS A 310 -49.37 0.14 4.53
CA LYS A 310 -48.52 -0.42 5.60
C LYS A 310 -47.18 -0.90 5.06
N PHE A 311 -47.18 -1.58 3.93
CA PHE A 311 -45.95 -2.00 3.25
C PHE A 311 -45.10 -0.81 2.83
N TYR A 312 -45.71 0.21 2.21
CA TYR A 312 -45.02 1.45 1.84
C TYR A 312 -44.42 2.17 3.06
N ASP A 313 -45.20 2.31 4.15
CA ASP A 313 -44.76 2.94 5.39
C ASP A 313 -43.63 2.14 6.06
N LEU A 314 -43.68 0.80 6.00
CA LEU A 314 -42.61 -0.08 6.45
C LEU A 314 -41.33 0.16 5.65
N ILE A 315 -41.38 0.09 4.31
CA ILE A 315 -40.21 0.35 3.46
C ILE A 315 -39.64 1.73 3.76
N ARG A 316 -40.48 2.76 3.89
CA ARG A 316 -40.06 4.12 4.23
C ARG A 316 -39.43 4.24 5.62
N SER A 317 -39.88 3.44 6.59
CA SER A 317 -39.29 3.38 7.92
C SER A 317 -37.90 2.72 7.90
N LEU A 318 -37.71 1.73 7.05
CA LEU A 318 -36.46 1.00 6.90
C LEU A 318 -35.44 1.80 6.07
N ILE A 319 -35.91 2.58 5.09
CA ILE A 319 -35.05 3.40 4.24
C ILE A 319 -35.69 4.74 3.86
N LYS A 320 -35.00 5.82 4.25
CA LYS A 320 -35.34 7.19 3.84
C LYS A 320 -34.96 7.42 2.37
N GLN A 321 -35.67 8.31 1.68
CA GLN A 321 -35.38 8.67 0.27
C GLN A 321 -33.95 9.20 0.06
N GLU A 322 -33.39 9.92 1.03
CA GLU A 322 -31.99 10.38 0.98
C GLU A 322 -31.00 9.22 0.92
N ASN A 323 -31.30 8.11 1.60
CA ASN A 323 -30.49 6.90 1.58
C ASN A 323 -30.59 6.18 0.24
N ILE A 324 -31.75 6.20 -0.43
CA ILE A 324 -31.93 5.57 -1.77
C ILE A 324 -30.99 6.20 -2.80
N LYS A 325 -30.87 7.54 -2.79
CA LYS A 325 -29.90 8.23 -3.67
C LYS A 325 -28.46 7.82 -3.35
N SER A 326 -28.14 7.65 -2.07
CA SER A 326 -26.83 7.18 -1.64
C SER A 326 -26.58 5.73 -2.06
N LEU A 327 -27.57 4.84 -1.99
CA LEU A 327 -27.48 3.45 -2.46
C LEU A 327 -27.13 3.35 -3.93
N ASN A 328 -27.71 4.20 -4.78
CA ASN A 328 -27.38 4.22 -6.21
C ASN A 328 -25.93 4.70 -6.47
N LYS A 329 -25.25 5.30 -5.48
CA LYS A 329 -23.82 5.62 -5.60
C LYS A 329 -22.92 4.40 -5.47
N LEU A 330 -23.40 3.30 -4.86
CA LEU A 330 -22.63 2.04 -4.75
C LEU A 330 -22.12 1.57 -6.12
N GLU A 331 -22.92 1.77 -7.17
CA GLU A 331 -22.57 1.39 -8.55
C GLU A 331 -21.35 2.14 -9.09
N ASN A 332 -21.05 3.31 -8.54
CA ASN A 332 -20.07 4.25 -9.09
C ASN A 332 -18.88 4.48 -8.17
N ILE A 333 -18.70 3.69 -7.10
CA ILE A 333 -17.54 3.86 -6.22
C ILE A 333 -16.27 3.45 -6.98
N PRO A 334 -15.22 4.29 -7.02
CA PRO A 334 -14.02 4.08 -7.82
C PRO A 334 -13.04 3.08 -7.18
N PHE A 335 -13.42 1.80 -7.15
CA PHE A 335 -12.57 0.72 -6.66
C PHE A 335 -12.44 -0.43 -7.67
N PRO A 336 -11.47 -1.35 -7.49
CA PRO A 336 -11.27 -2.46 -8.41
C PRO A 336 -12.52 -3.35 -8.55
N LYS A 337 -12.98 -3.57 -9.79
CA LYS A 337 -14.19 -4.37 -10.10
C LYS A 337 -15.51 -3.76 -9.59
N SER A 338 -15.58 -2.43 -9.44
CA SER A 338 -16.81 -1.73 -9.04
C SER A 338 -18.05 -2.09 -9.87
N TYR A 339 -17.88 -2.30 -11.18
CA TYR A 339 -18.96 -2.71 -12.10
C TYR A 339 -19.61 -4.06 -11.76
N GLN A 340 -18.98 -4.91 -10.96
CA GLN A 340 -19.52 -6.21 -10.57
C GLN A 340 -20.34 -6.15 -9.27
N LEU A 341 -20.29 -5.03 -8.54
CA LEU A 341 -20.87 -4.94 -7.19
C LEU A 341 -22.36 -5.31 -7.16
N MET A 342 -23.12 -4.92 -8.18
CA MET A 342 -24.56 -5.18 -8.24
C MET A 342 -24.91 -6.66 -8.39
N GLU A 343 -23.99 -7.47 -8.92
CA GLU A 343 -24.16 -8.91 -9.14
C GLU A 343 -23.74 -9.74 -7.92
N LEU A 344 -23.08 -9.13 -6.93
CA LEU A 344 -22.63 -9.83 -5.73
C LEU A 344 -23.77 -10.08 -4.76
N SER A 345 -23.68 -11.21 -4.05
CA SER A 345 -24.45 -11.44 -2.83
C SER A 345 -23.98 -10.49 -1.71
N ALA A 346 -24.82 -10.32 -0.67
CA ALA A 346 -24.48 -9.49 0.47
C ALA A 346 -23.17 -9.95 1.14
N THR A 347 -22.98 -11.27 1.32
CA THR A 347 -21.78 -11.85 1.92
C THR A 347 -20.52 -11.55 1.09
N GLU A 348 -20.56 -11.79 -0.21
CA GLU A 348 -19.42 -11.51 -1.11
C GLU A 348 -19.06 -10.02 -1.12
N ALA A 349 -20.06 -9.15 -1.08
CA ALA A 349 -19.84 -7.71 -1.00
C ALA A 349 -19.23 -7.30 0.35
N PHE A 350 -19.66 -7.87 1.48
CA PHE A 350 -19.04 -7.59 2.77
C PHE A 350 -17.56 -8.01 2.81
N GLU A 351 -17.23 -9.18 2.26
CA GLU A 351 -15.85 -9.65 2.15
C GLU A 351 -15.02 -8.70 1.27
N LEU A 352 -15.57 -8.29 0.12
CA LEU A 352 -14.92 -7.34 -0.78
C LEU A 352 -14.65 -6.00 -0.09
N PHE A 353 -15.66 -5.37 0.50
CA PHE A 353 -15.51 -4.08 1.17
C PHE A 353 -14.55 -4.15 2.36
N THR A 354 -14.58 -5.22 3.14
CA THR A 354 -13.66 -5.41 4.26
C THR A 354 -12.22 -5.47 3.77
N LYS A 355 -11.94 -6.30 2.76
CA LYS A 355 -10.62 -6.40 2.14
C LYS A 355 -10.17 -5.07 1.53
N LEU A 356 -11.07 -4.35 0.87
CA LEU A 356 -10.77 -3.04 0.30
C LEU A 356 -10.44 -2.03 1.40
N LYS A 357 -11.24 -1.95 2.47
CA LYS A 357 -10.98 -1.06 3.61
C LYS A 357 -9.60 -1.30 4.20
N ASP A 358 -9.25 -2.56 4.48
CA ASP A 358 -7.95 -2.92 5.04
C ASP A 358 -6.81 -2.50 4.10
N ASN A 359 -6.91 -2.81 2.81
CA ASN A 359 -5.88 -2.47 1.83
C ASN A 359 -5.72 -0.97 1.61
N TYR A 360 -6.82 -0.21 1.52
CA TYR A 360 -6.77 1.24 1.39
C TYR A 360 -6.21 1.91 2.65
N GLN A 361 -6.61 1.44 3.84
CA GLN A 361 -6.09 1.96 5.10
C GLN A 361 -4.58 1.68 5.23
N LEU A 362 -4.12 0.48 4.87
CA LEU A 362 -2.70 0.15 4.84
C LEU A 362 -1.92 1.02 3.84
N LEU A 363 -2.47 1.22 2.64
CA LEU A 363 -1.87 2.12 1.64
C LEU A 363 -1.79 3.57 2.15
N ILE A 364 -2.85 4.08 2.79
CA ILE A 364 -2.87 5.42 3.41
C ILE A 364 -1.75 5.52 4.45
N ASN A 365 -1.66 4.55 5.37
CA ASN A 365 -0.64 4.54 6.42
C ASN A 365 0.78 4.52 5.84
N ASP A 366 1.02 3.68 4.82
CA ASP A 366 2.32 3.61 4.15
C ASP A 366 2.69 4.95 3.48
N LEU A 367 1.76 5.55 2.74
CA LEU A 367 1.97 6.84 2.07
C LEU A 367 2.18 7.98 3.07
N GLU A 368 1.38 8.05 4.14
CA GLU A 368 1.54 9.04 5.20
C GLU A 368 2.89 8.91 5.90
N PHE A 369 3.29 7.67 6.23
CA PHE A 369 4.59 7.43 6.85
C PHE A 369 5.73 7.89 5.95
N ILE A 370 5.72 7.53 4.66
CA ILE A 370 6.74 7.96 3.70
C ILE A 370 6.76 9.49 3.58
N LEU A 371 5.61 10.13 3.44
CA LEU A 371 5.49 11.58 3.33
C LEU A 371 5.96 12.30 4.59
N SER A 372 5.75 11.71 5.77
CA SER A 372 6.24 12.26 7.05
C SER A 372 7.77 12.37 7.10
N LEU A 373 8.46 11.52 6.34
CA LEU A 373 9.92 11.46 6.26
C LEU A 373 10.49 12.38 5.17
N VAL A 374 9.66 12.99 4.33
CA VAL A 374 10.11 13.96 3.30
C VAL A 374 10.41 15.31 3.96
N TYR A 375 11.52 15.95 3.58
CA TYR A 375 11.79 17.32 4.05
C TYR A 375 10.80 18.32 3.47
N LYS A 376 10.17 19.14 4.34
CA LYS A 376 9.16 20.18 3.98
C LYS A 376 9.58 21.19 2.89
N LYS A 377 10.87 21.28 2.54
CA LYS A 377 11.43 22.26 1.59
C LYS A 377 11.60 21.75 0.16
N VAL A 378 11.30 20.48 -0.13
CA VAL A 378 11.53 19.90 -1.46
C VAL A 378 10.22 19.92 -2.26
N ASP A 379 10.29 20.34 -3.52
CA ASP A 379 9.21 20.19 -4.50
C ASP A 379 8.68 18.75 -4.48
N GLY A 380 7.36 18.63 -4.56
CA GLY A 380 6.63 17.42 -4.19
C GLY A 380 7.20 16.12 -4.76
N LEU A 381 7.17 15.06 -3.94
CA LEU A 381 7.62 13.72 -4.32
C LEU A 381 6.64 13.13 -5.34
N THR A 382 7.13 12.67 -6.49
CA THR A 382 6.33 11.96 -7.50
C THR A 382 6.40 10.44 -7.32
N MET A 383 5.45 9.70 -7.91
CA MET A 383 5.44 8.23 -7.83
C MET A 383 6.68 7.57 -8.48
N ASP A 384 7.18 8.12 -9.59
CA ASP A 384 8.41 7.61 -10.22
C ASP A 384 9.65 7.86 -9.35
N GLU A 385 9.73 9.04 -8.72
CA GLU A 385 10.78 9.32 -7.75
C GLU A 385 10.71 8.38 -6.54
N LEU A 386 9.52 8.18 -5.98
CA LEU A 386 9.32 7.26 -4.85
C LEU A 386 9.84 5.86 -5.19
N ARG A 387 9.46 5.34 -6.38
CA ARG A 387 9.93 4.04 -6.87
C ARG A 387 11.47 4.00 -7.01
N LYS A 388 12.07 5.06 -7.53
CA LYS A 388 13.53 5.17 -7.66
C LYS A 388 14.22 5.16 -6.30
N TYR A 389 13.68 5.90 -5.32
CA TYR A 389 14.23 5.95 -3.97
C TYR A 389 14.09 4.61 -3.24
N PHE A 390 12.98 3.88 -3.39
CA PHE A 390 12.86 2.53 -2.86
C PHE A 390 13.94 1.58 -3.39
N GLN A 391 14.21 1.63 -4.69
CA GLN A 391 15.30 0.84 -5.28
C GLN A 391 16.69 1.26 -4.79
N GLN A 392 16.88 2.53 -4.41
CA GLN A 392 18.14 3.01 -3.83
C GLN A 392 18.28 2.55 -2.38
N ILE A 393 17.23 2.66 -1.57
CA ILE A 393 17.22 2.21 -0.16
C ILE A 393 17.46 0.70 -0.08
N GLU A 394 16.87 -0.10 -0.98
CA GLU A 394 17.12 -1.54 -1.04
C GLU A 394 18.59 -1.87 -1.35
N ARG A 395 19.20 -1.15 -2.30
CA ARG A 395 20.63 -1.29 -2.60
C ARG A 395 21.52 -0.87 -1.44
N ILE A 396 21.14 0.18 -0.71
CA ILE A 396 21.82 0.61 0.51
C ILE A 396 21.81 -0.53 1.54
N LYS A 397 20.64 -1.13 1.81
CA LYS A 397 20.52 -2.26 2.74
C LYS A 397 21.35 -3.46 2.32
N GLN A 398 21.33 -3.84 1.04
CA GLN A 398 22.15 -4.94 0.50
C GLN A 398 23.65 -4.69 0.70
N LYS A 399 24.11 -3.44 0.53
CA LYS A 399 25.51 -3.07 0.75
C LYS A 399 25.89 -3.06 2.22
N GLU A 400 24.99 -2.60 3.09
CA GLU A 400 25.18 -2.65 4.55
C GLU A 400 25.31 -4.09 5.04
N GLU A 401 24.42 -4.96 4.56
CA GLU A 401 24.47 -6.39 4.83
C GLU A 401 25.76 -7.01 4.32
N TRP A 402 26.18 -6.70 3.09
CA TRP A 402 27.45 -7.20 2.54
C TRP A 402 28.65 -6.76 3.39
N LEU A 403 28.69 -5.51 3.84
CA LEU A 403 29.77 -5.02 4.71
C LEU A 403 29.78 -5.72 6.07
N LEU A 404 28.61 -6.00 6.63
CA LEU A 404 28.46 -6.76 7.88
C LEU A 404 28.94 -8.21 7.70
N THR A 405 28.51 -8.89 6.64
CA THR A 405 28.92 -10.28 6.35
C THR A 405 30.43 -10.40 6.10
N ASN A 406 31.07 -9.36 5.54
CA ASN A 406 32.50 -9.36 5.25
C ASN A 406 33.34 -8.68 6.34
N GLN A 407 32.76 -8.32 7.50
CA GLN A 407 33.42 -7.49 8.50
C GLN A 407 34.71 -8.12 9.04
N GLU A 408 34.70 -9.41 9.39
CA GLU A 408 35.90 -10.13 9.88
C GLU A 408 37.04 -10.08 8.86
N LYS A 409 36.73 -10.36 7.59
CA LYS A 409 37.72 -10.31 6.50
C LYS A 409 38.22 -8.88 6.24
N ILE A 410 37.37 -7.87 6.37
CA ILE A 410 37.75 -6.45 6.27
C ILE A 410 38.72 -6.08 7.39
N GLU A 411 38.44 -6.51 8.63
CA GLU A 411 39.30 -6.28 9.80
C GLU A 411 40.64 -7.02 9.65
N ASP A 412 40.64 -8.26 9.19
CA ASP A 412 41.86 -9.03 8.92
C ASP A 412 42.74 -8.39 7.83
N THR A 413 42.11 -7.87 6.77
CA THR A 413 42.84 -7.38 5.58
C THR A 413 43.32 -5.93 5.73
N PHE A 414 42.50 -5.06 6.34
CA PHE A 414 42.78 -3.62 6.41
C PHE A 414 42.99 -3.11 7.84
N GLY A 415 42.62 -3.89 8.87
CA GLY A 415 42.77 -3.53 10.28
C GLY A 415 42.20 -2.13 10.59
N GLY A 416 42.94 -1.37 11.39
CA GLY A 416 42.57 0.00 11.78
C GLY A 416 42.59 1.04 10.65
N HIS A 417 43.04 0.68 9.44
CA HIS A 417 43.02 1.60 8.29
C HIS A 417 41.64 1.68 7.63
N TYR A 418 40.78 0.68 7.82
CA TYR A 418 39.38 0.78 7.42
C TYR A 418 38.56 1.54 8.46
N ARG A 419 38.06 2.72 8.08
CA ARG A 419 37.28 3.62 8.95
C ARG A 419 35.89 3.88 8.39
N LYS A 420 35.29 2.86 7.75
CA LYS A 420 33.98 2.96 7.08
C LYS A 420 33.96 4.18 6.13
N ASN A 421 33.06 5.13 6.39
CA ASN A 421 32.86 6.32 5.54
C ASN A 421 34.05 7.28 5.56
N LEU A 422 34.93 7.19 6.56
CA LEU A 422 36.11 8.04 6.74
C LEU A 422 37.40 7.36 6.27
N THR A 423 37.29 6.21 5.58
CA THR A 423 38.45 5.48 5.08
C THR A 423 39.18 6.32 4.05
N ASP A 424 40.46 6.62 4.31
CA ASP A 424 41.37 7.12 3.29
C ASP A 424 41.84 5.94 2.44
N TRP A 425 41.24 5.79 1.27
CA TRP A 425 41.54 4.69 0.36
C TRP A 425 42.95 4.76 -0.24
N GLU A 426 43.61 5.92 -0.16
CA GLU A 426 45.02 6.06 -0.54
C GLU A 426 45.92 5.58 0.60
N GLU A 427 45.60 5.92 1.86
CA GLU A 427 46.26 5.36 3.05
C GLU A 427 46.19 3.82 3.07
N VAL A 428 45.00 3.24 2.87
CA VAL A 428 44.82 1.77 2.79
C VAL A 428 45.63 1.17 1.65
N ARG A 429 45.71 1.86 0.50
CA ARG A 429 46.51 1.40 -0.64
C ARG A 429 48.00 1.41 -0.33
N GLN A 430 48.50 2.47 0.30
CA GLN A 430 49.89 2.59 0.73
C GLN A 430 50.25 1.53 1.78
N TYR A 431 49.35 1.25 2.73
CA TYR A 431 49.48 0.15 3.68
C TYR A 431 49.61 -1.22 3.00
N LEU A 432 48.70 -1.55 2.08
CA LEU A 432 48.77 -2.82 1.34
C LEU A 432 50.05 -2.94 0.50
N ALA A 433 50.59 -1.81 0.02
CA ALA A 433 51.86 -1.77 -0.69
C ALA A 433 53.08 -1.97 0.23
N SER A 434 53.06 -1.43 1.45
CA SER A 434 54.20 -1.46 2.39
C SER A 434 54.36 -2.79 3.14
N VAL A 435 53.26 -3.52 3.38
CA VAL A 435 53.28 -4.84 4.06
C VAL A 435 54.15 -5.87 3.32
N LYS A 436 54.37 -5.72 1.99
CA LYS A 436 55.16 -6.67 1.18
C LYS A 436 56.66 -6.36 1.06
N GLU A 437 57.16 -5.24 1.58
CA GLU A 437 58.62 -5.02 1.63
C GLU A 437 59.32 -5.85 2.73
N THR A 438 58.55 -6.50 3.61
CA THR A 438 59.08 -7.46 4.59
C THR A 438 59.30 -8.83 3.92
N LYS A 439 60.56 -9.26 3.77
CA LYS A 439 60.92 -10.46 3.00
C LYS A 439 60.48 -11.76 3.69
N GLY A 440 59.21 -12.16 3.66
CA GLY A 440 58.75 -13.55 3.89
C GLY A 440 59.16 -14.23 5.21
N TYR A 441 59.64 -13.50 6.22
CA TYR A 441 60.00 -14.02 7.55
C TYR A 441 58.90 -13.81 8.60
N GLY A 442 57.76 -13.22 8.20
CA GLY A 442 56.61 -13.02 9.07
C GLY A 442 56.78 -11.91 10.11
N PHE A 443 57.68 -10.95 9.89
CA PHE A 443 57.93 -9.84 10.83
C PHE A 443 56.76 -8.84 10.84
N SER A 444 56.49 -8.26 12.00
CA SER A 444 55.46 -7.23 12.17
C SER A 444 56.05 -5.83 12.00
N LEU A 445 55.20 -4.82 11.77
CA LEU A 445 55.64 -3.43 11.75
C LEU A 445 55.73 -2.86 13.18
N TYR A 446 56.73 -2.03 13.43
CA TYR A 446 56.87 -1.26 14.67
C TYR A 446 56.23 0.10 14.50
N TYR A 447 55.24 0.42 15.34
CA TYR A 447 54.62 1.73 15.40
C TYR A 447 54.99 2.40 16.72
N GLU A 448 55.58 3.60 16.63
CA GLU A 448 55.77 4.45 17.80
C GLU A 448 54.41 4.97 18.28
N ALA A 449 54.20 5.02 19.60
CA ALA A 449 53.05 5.69 20.17
C ALA A 449 53.05 7.17 19.76
N VAL A 450 51.88 7.65 19.34
CA VAL A 450 51.65 9.05 19.00
C VAL A 450 51.20 9.78 20.24
N LYS A 451 51.59 11.05 20.37
CA LYS A 451 51.14 11.91 21.48
C LYS A 451 49.59 11.97 21.48
N PRO A 452 48.92 11.63 22.59
CA PRO A 452 47.47 11.80 22.67
C PRO A 452 47.10 13.28 22.43
N GLN A 453 46.00 13.54 21.72
CA GLN A 453 45.51 14.89 21.46
C GLN A 453 44.98 15.50 22.77
N VAL A 454 45.89 16.07 23.55
CA VAL A 454 45.55 16.84 24.75
C VAL A 454 45.68 18.32 24.42
N GLU A 455 44.65 19.10 24.75
CA GLU A 455 44.61 20.54 24.54
C GLU A 455 45.84 21.21 25.18
N LYS A 456 46.47 22.13 24.45
CA LYS A 456 47.65 22.87 24.92
C LYS A 456 47.30 23.66 26.18
N GLY A 457 47.83 23.27 27.34
CA GLY A 457 47.75 24.09 28.55
C GLY A 457 47.82 23.36 29.90
N HIS A 458 47.75 22.02 29.94
CA HIS A 458 47.75 21.31 31.22
C HIS A 458 49.14 21.31 31.91
N GLU A 459 49.15 21.61 33.21
CA GLU A 459 50.28 21.32 34.08
C GLU A 459 50.62 19.82 34.04
N LEU A 460 51.90 19.46 34.15
CA LEU A 460 52.36 18.06 34.23
C LEU A 460 51.89 17.41 35.54
N THR A 461 50.65 16.93 35.57
CA THR A 461 50.08 16.11 36.65
C THR A 461 50.50 14.64 36.49
N ASN A 462 50.43 13.87 37.58
CA ASN A 462 50.71 12.43 37.54
C ASN A 462 49.77 11.68 36.60
N GLU A 463 48.49 12.05 36.58
CA GLU A 463 47.47 11.44 35.71
C GLU A 463 47.83 11.57 34.22
N HIS A 464 48.31 12.75 33.80
CA HIS A 464 48.75 12.95 32.42
C HIS A 464 50.00 12.12 32.07
N ILE A 465 50.93 11.99 33.02
CA ILE A 465 52.12 11.15 32.84
C ILE A 465 51.70 9.68 32.70
N TRP A 466 50.74 9.22 33.50
CA TRP A 466 50.23 7.85 33.47
C TRP A 466 49.47 7.53 32.19
N GLU A 467 48.70 8.47 31.66
CA GLU A 467 48.01 8.32 30.36
C GLU A 467 49.02 8.17 29.21
N VAL A 468 50.10 8.95 29.22
CA VAL A 468 51.19 8.82 28.24
C VAL A 468 51.92 7.48 28.41
N CYS A 469 52.16 7.05 29.65
CA CYS A 469 52.72 5.73 29.96
C CYS A 469 51.84 4.59 29.40
N GLU A 470 50.53 4.63 29.61
CA GLU A 470 49.59 3.65 29.07
C GLU A 470 49.58 3.64 27.54
N THR A 471 49.58 4.82 26.91
CA THR A 471 49.58 4.96 25.46
C THR A 471 50.82 4.31 24.84
N ILE A 472 52.00 4.54 25.43
CA ILE A 472 53.25 3.90 25.00
C ILE A 472 53.17 2.38 25.24
N LEU A 473 52.68 1.96 26.40
CA LEU A 473 52.63 0.55 26.77
C LEU A 473 51.71 -0.24 25.83
N LEU A 474 50.53 0.28 25.49
CA LEU A 474 49.59 -0.37 24.58
C LEU A 474 50.09 -0.49 23.15
N ALA A 475 50.86 0.49 22.67
CA ALA A 475 51.36 0.52 21.30
C ALA A 475 52.71 -0.19 21.13
N GLU A 476 53.64 0.01 22.08
CA GLU A 476 55.06 -0.33 21.89
C GLU A 476 55.48 -1.61 22.64
N HIS A 477 54.62 -2.28 23.43
CA HIS A 477 54.98 -3.53 24.10
C HIS A 477 55.34 -4.67 23.11
N PRO A 478 56.32 -5.55 23.40
CA PRO A 478 57.26 -5.46 24.52
C PRO A 478 58.25 -4.29 24.37
N ILE A 479 58.62 -3.61 25.45
CA ILE A 479 59.55 -2.48 25.40
C ILE A 479 60.50 -2.50 26.61
N LYS A 480 61.79 -2.24 26.40
CA LYS A 480 62.76 -2.13 27.50
C LYS A 480 62.42 -0.92 28.38
N GLU A 481 62.51 -1.07 29.69
CA GLU A 481 62.17 -0.02 30.66
C GLU A 481 62.90 1.31 30.37
N GLU A 482 64.20 1.23 30.07
CA GLU A 482 65.01 2.41 29.73
C GLU A 482 64.51 3.13 28.47
N ILE A 483 64.01 2.38 27.49
CA ILE A 483 63.48 2.93 26.24
C ILE A 483 62.10 3.51 26.49
N PHE A 484 61.27 2.83 27.26
CA PHE A 484 59.97 3.32 27.71
C PHE A 484 60.10 4.69 28.41
N GLN A 485 61.03 4.83 29.36
CA GLN A 485 61.30 6.11 30.02
C GLN A 485 61.71 7.22 29.03
N LYS A 486 62.56 6.91 28.03
CA LYS A 486 62.92 7.87 26.97
C LYS A 486 61.72 8.26 26.12
N ARG A 487 60.81 7.32 25.83
CA ARG A 487 59.59 7.57 25.05
C ARG A 487 58.62 8.48 25.81
N VAL A 488 58.44 8.27 27.12
CA VAL A 488 57.63 9.16 27.97
C VAL A 488 58.18 10.59 27.95
N VAL A 489 59.50 10.75 28.12
CA VAL A 489 60.17 12.06 28.05
C VAL A 489 59.93 12.74 26.69
N LYS A 490 60.04 11.98 25.59
CA LYS A 490 59.81 12.48 24.22
C LYS A 490 58.35 12.92 24.00
N LEU A 491 57.37 12.13 24.41
CA LEU A 491 55.94 12.45 24.19
C LEU A 491 55.44 13.61 25.07
N LEU A 492 56.09 13.85 26.21
CA LEU A 492 55.84 15.00 27.08
C LEU A 492 56.62 16.27 26.69
N ASP A 493 57.30 16.26 25.53
CA ASP A 493 58.17 17.35 25.04
C ASP A 493 59.24 17.79 26.06
N GLN A 494 59.69 16.87 26.94
CA GLN A 494 60.70 17.14 27.94
C GLN A 494 62.11 16.90 27.38
N LYS A 495 63.08 17.75 27.76
CA LYS A 495 64.47 17.60 27.30
C LYS A 495 65.22 16.44 27.98
N ARG A 496 64.83 16.07 29.20
CA ARG A 496 65.47 15.02 30.02
C ARG A 496 64.50 14.50 31.08
N ILE A 497 64.77 13.31 31.60
CA ILE A 497 64.07 12.79 32.77
C ILE A 497 64.49 13.59 34.02
N THR A 498 63.54 14.26 34.68
CA THR A 498 63.76 14.95 35.96
C THR A 498 63.49 13.99 37.13
N PRO A 499 64.02 14.23 38.34
CA PRO A 499 63.73 13.38 39.50
C PRO A 499 62.23 13.19 39.76
N LYS A 500 61.45 14.28 39.67
CA LYS A 500 60.00 14.27 39.83
C LYS A 500 59.29 13.43 38.76
N LEU A 501 59.72 13.53 37.50
CA LEU A 501 59.16 12.72 36.41
C LEU A 501 59.53 11.24 36.58
N LYS A 502 60.75 10.93 37.02
CA LYS A 502 61.19 9.56 37.29
C LYS A 502 60.38 8.92 38.41
N GLU A 503 60.13 9.66 39.49
CA GLU A 503 59.30 9.21 40.61
C GLU A 503 57.86 8.93 40.17
N SER A 504 57.30 9.77 39.31
CA SER A 504 55.95 9.58 38.74
C SER A 504 55.85 8.35 37.82
N ILE A 505 56.85 8.13 36.96
CA ILE A 505 56.92 6.93 36.10
C ILE A 505 57.10 5.67 36.96
N ASN A 506 57.96 5.70 37.97
CA ASN A 506 58.15 4.56 38.87
C ASN A 506 56.87 4.26 39.67
N SER A 507 56.19 5.30 40.16
CA SER A 507 54.89 5.16 40.83
C SER A 507 53.87 4.48 39.91
N TYR A 508 53.84 4.82 38.63
CA TYR A 508 53.03 4.13 37.62
C TYR A 508 53.41 2.66 37.50
N LEU A 509 54.68 2.35 37.27
CA LEU A 509 55.15 0.98 37.08
C LEU A 509 54.92 0.07 38.30
N GLU A 510 54.97 0.62 39.51
CA GLU A 510 54.82 -0.13 40.76
C GLU A 510 53.37 -0.29 41.22
N ASN A 511 52.52 0.74 41.03
CA ASN A 511 51.20 0.80 41.67
C ASN A 511 50.03 0.96 40.68
N TYR A 512 50.30 1.37 39.45
CA TYR A 512 49.25 1.71 38.46
C TYR A 512 49.54 1.08 37.09
N LEU A 513 50.40 0.06 37.05
CA LEU A 513 50.68 -0.66 35.82
C LEU A 513 49.38 -1.33 35.38
N LYS A 514 49.01 -1.13 34.12
CA LYS A 514 47.76 -1.61 33.57
C LYS A 514 47.61 -3.12 33.73
N ASP A 515 46.42 -3.57 34.15
CA ASP A 515 46.11 -4.99 34.32
C ASP A 515 46.51 -5.80 33.07
N GLY A 516 47.19 -6.93 33.32
CA GLY A 516 47.73 -7.81 32.29
C GLY A 516 49.11 -7.41 31.75
N PHE A 517 49.75 -6.36 32.27
CA PHE A 517 51.14 -6.01 31.98
C PHE A 517 52.06 -6.24 33.17
N VAL A 518 53.29 -6.66 32.89
CA VAL A 518 54.34 -6.92 33.88
C VAL A 518 55.68 -6.37 33.44
N LEU A 519 56.49 -5.91 34.40
CA LEU A 519 57.90 -5.64 34.21
C LEU A 519 58.70 -6.90 34.55
N LYS A 520 59.19 -7.61 33.53
CA LYS A 520 59.98 -8.85 33.70
C LYS A 520 61.33 -8.69 33.03
N ASP A 521 62.40 -8.93 33.79
CA ASP A 521 63.79 -8.84 33.31
C ASP A 521 64.11 -7.50 32.61
N GLY A 522 63.56 -6.38 33.11
CA GLY A 522 63.77 -5.04 32.53
C GLY A 522 62.96 -4.76 31.26
N VAL A 523 61.99 -5.60 30.90
CA VAL A 523 61.10 -5.45 29.74
C VAL A 523 59.65 -5.37 30.20
N LEU A 524 58.95 -4.32 29.77
CA LEU A 524 57.50 -4.17 29.92
C LEU A 524 56.78 -4.95 28.83
N GLN A 525 55.96 -5.92 29.23
CA GLN A 525 55.29 -6.86 28.32
C GLN A 525 53.96 -7.36 28.93
N LYS A 526 53.12 -8.01 28.12
CA LYS A 526 51.90 -8.64 28.64
C LYS A 526 52.23 -9.93 29.41
N GLU A 527 51.49 -10.20 30.47
CA GLU A 527 51.70 -11.35 31.36
C GLU A 527 51.51 -12.69 30.64
N ASP A 528 50.49 -12.79 29.78
CA ASP A 528 50.10 -14.03 29.11
C ASP A 528 50.83 -14.31 27.77
N ILE A 529 51.79 -13.47 27.36
CA ILE A 529 52.47 -13.66 26.07
C ILE A 529 53.52 -14.78 26.16
N THR A 530 53.32 -15.83 25.35
CA THR A 530 54.24 -16.95 25.18
C THR A 530 55.09 -16.86 23.91
N GLU A 531 54.63 -16.12 22.89
CA GLU A 531 55.33 -15.94 21.62
C GLU A 531 55.46 -14.46 21.24
N TYR A 532 56.65 -14.09 20.80
CA TYR A 532 56.97 -12.75 20.32
C TYR A 532 57.21 -12.77 18.82
N ASN A 533 57.08 -11.60 18.18
CA ASN A 533 57.51 -11.38 16.81
C ASN A 533 58.55 -10.25 16.76
N LEU A 534 59.46 -10.29 15.79
CA LEU A 534 60.36 -9.18 15.54
C LEU A 534 59.59 -8.06 14.82
N ARG A 535 59.61 -6.85 15.40
CA ARG A 535 59.00 -5.67 14.78
C ARG A 535 60.04 -4.81 14.07
N ILE A 536 59.76 -4.43 12.83
CA ILE A 536 60.65 -3.64 11.96
C ILE A 536 60.01 -2.31 11.56
N TYR A 537 60.82 -1.27 11.34
CA TYR A 537 60.33 0.01 10.81
C TYR A 537 60.03 -0.09 9.32
N LEU A 538 59.19 0.81 8.82
CA LEU A 538 59.15 1.12 7.39
C LEU A 538 60.52 1.66 6.96
N PRO A 539 61.01 1.35 5.75
CA PRO A 539 62.31 1.82 5.28
C PRO A 539 62.49 3.35 5.33
N GLU A 540 61.39 4.10 5.28
CA GLU A 540 61.35 5.57 5.29
C GLU A 540 61.41 6.16 6.72
N ASP A 541 61.03 5.39 7.75
CA ASP A 541 60.91 5.85 9.14
C ASP A 541 62.20 5.69 9.97
N GLY A 542 63.28 5.23 9.33
CA GLY A 542 64.59 5.07 9.95
C GLY A 542 64.82 3.67 10.56
N LYS A 543 65.58 3.60 11.65
CA LYS A 543 65.99 2.33 12.28
C LYS A 543 65.87 2.39 13.81
N ARG A 544 65.48 1.27 14.45
CA ARG A 544 65.60 1.09 15.90
C ARG A 544 67.05 0.76 16.22
N GLU A 545 67.63 1.41 17.23
CA GLU A 545 68.92 0.99 17.77
C GLU A 545 68.85 -0.46 18.25
N ILE A 546 69.82 -1.30 17.91
CA ILE A 546 69.74 -2.75 18.18
C ILE A 546 69.65 -3.03 19.68
N GLU A 547 70.21 -2.14 20.49
CA GLU A 547 70.17 -2.16 21.95
C GLU A 547 68.80 -1.78 22.51
N SER A 548 67.97 -1.04 21.76
CA SER A 548 66.62 -0.69 22.18
C SER A 548 65.59 -1.78 21.91
N ILE A 549 65.94 -2.78 21.09
CA ILE A 549 65.07 -3.92 20.79
C ILE A 549 65.15 -4.92 21.95
N PRO A 550 64.01 -5.30 22.57
CA PRO A 550 63.96 -6.37 23.57
C PRO A 550 64.54 -7.68 23.05
N GLU A 551 65.22 -8.41 23.93
CA GLU A 551 65.83 -9.69 23.55
C GLU A 551 64.80 -10.71 23.05
N CYS A 552 63.58 -10.68 23.60
CA CYS A 552 62.49 -11.57 23.17
C CYS A 552 62.12 -11.39 21.69
N GLU A 553 62.08 -10.13 21.19
CA GLU A 553 61.86 -9.84 19.78
C GLU A 553 63.03 -10.32 18.90
N LEU A 554 64.28 -10.10 19.35
CA LEU A 554 65.47 -10.55 18.61
C LEU A 554 65.53 -12.08 18.52
N CYS A 555 65.21 -12.78 19.61
CA CYS A 555 65.07 -14.24 19.64
C CYS A 555 64.03 -14.71 18.63
N ALA A 556 62.84 -14.11 18.63
CA ALA A 556 61.77 -14.42 17.69
C ALA A 556 62.19 -14.20 16.22
N GLY A 557 62.88 -13.10 15.95
CA GLY A 557 63.42 -12.79 14.62
C GLY A 557 64.39 -13.85 14.11
N VAL A 558 65.36 -14.24 14.94
CA VAL A 558 66.35 -15.28 14.61
C VAL A 558 65.66 -16.63 14.38
N LEU A 559 64.72 -17.02 15.25
CA LEU A 559 63.97 -18.27 15.10
C LEU A 559 63.17 -18.29 13.80
N SER A 560 62.52 -17.18 13.44
CA SER A 560 61.73 -17.05 12.21
C SER A 560 62.60 -17.14 10.95
N ILE A 561 63.79 -16.52 10.97
CA ILE A 561 64.76 -16.65 9.87
C ILE A 561 65.21 -18.11 9.72
N ILE A 562 65.57 -18.79 10.81
CA ILE A 562 66.00 -20.19 10.78
C ILE A 562 64.84 -21.09 10.33
N ARG A 563 63.61 -20.82 10.78
CA ARG A 563 62.40 -21.54 10.37
C ARG A 563 62.21 -21.51 8.86
N VAL A 564 62.34 -20.33 8.25
CA VAL A 564 62.18 -20.15 6.79
C VAL A 564 63.37 -20.74 6.02
N LYS A 565 64.60 -20.54 6.49
CA LYS A 565 65.81 -20.97 5.78
C LYS A 565 66.18 -22.43 6.04
N ARG A 566 65.55 -23.08 7.01
CA ARG A 566 65.79 -24.45 7.52
C ARG A 566 67.17 -24.65 8.15
N GLU A 567 68.23 -24.14 7.53
CA GLU A 567 69.61 -24.11 8.03
C GLU A 567 70.33 -22.84 7.56
N ILE A 568 71.00 -22.14 8.46
CA ILE A 568 71.65 -20.87 8.11
C ILE A 568 72.85 -20.54 9.02
N THR A 569 73.89 -19.90 8.46
CA THR A 569 75.08 -19.48 9.22
C THR A 569 74.82 -18.22 10.03
N LEU A 570 75.59 -18.00 11.12
CA LEU A 570 75.50 -16.78 11.92
C LEU A 570 75.70 -15.50 11.08
N ASP A 571 76.65 -15.52 10.14
CA ASP A 571 76.89 -14.37 9.25
C ASP A 571 75.66 -14.05 8.39
N SER A 572 74.99 -15.08 7.86
CA SER A 572 73.78 -14.92 7.05
C SER A 572 72.57 -14.48 7.88
N ILE A 573 72.41 -15.00 9.11
CA ILE A 573 71.39 -14.49 10.06
C ILE A 573 71.63 -13.00 10.31
N SER A 574 72.87 -12.61 10.64
CA SER A 574 73.23 -11.21 10.87
C SER A 574 72.98 -10.33 9.64
N LYS A 575 73.28 -10.83 8.43
CA LYS A 575 72.99 -10.12 7.17
C LYS A 575 71.50 -9.86 6.97
N ILE A 576 70.67 -10.88 7.19
CA ILE A 576 69.20 -10.76 7.03
C ILE A 576 68.63 -9.83 8.09
N MET A 577 69.02 -9.98 9.35
CA MET A 577 68.59 -9.11 10.43
C MET A 577 68.96 -7.65 10.14
N ALA A 578 70.18 -7.40 9.66
CA ALA A 578 70.63 -6.04 9.34
C ALA A 578 69.81 -5.43 8.20
N GLU A 579 69.54 -6.21 7.14
CA GLU A 579 68.71 -5.76 6.03
C GLU A 579 67.28 -5.44 6.48
N GLN A 580 66.65 -6.33 7.26
CA GLN A 580 65.26 -6.15 7.68
C GLN A 580 65.08 -5.08 8.75
N LEU A 581 66.11 -4.79 9.56
CA LEU A 581 66.10 -3.73 10.57
C LEU A 581 66.62 -2.37 10.04
N GLY A 582 66.88 -2.24 8.74
CA GLY A 582 67.33 -0.98 8.14
C GLY A 582 68.77 -0.58 8.49
N TYR A 583 69.67 -1.55 8.75
CA TYR A 583 71.08 -1.30 9.05
C TYR A 583 71.93 -1.33 7.77
N PRO A 584 72.45 -0.18 7.29
CA PRO A 584 73.28 -0.14 6.08
C PRO A 584 74.65 -0.81 6.27
N ARG A 585 75.14 -0.93 7.51
CA ARG A 585 76.41 -1.60 7.86
C ARG A 585 76.24 -2.41 9.15
N ARG A 586 76.78 -3.64 9.14
CA ARG A 586 76.85 -4.54 10.32
C ARG A 586 78.01 -4.14 11.22
N THR A 587 77.76 -3.29 12.22
CA THR A 587 78.78 -2.87 13.20
C THR A 587 79.19 -4.01 14.12
N LYS A 588 80.33 -3.86 14.83
CA LYS A 588 80.77 -4.83 15.86
C LYS A 588 79.68 -5.06 16.91
N MET A 589 79.00 -3.99 17.31
CA MET A 589 77.89 -4.00 18.27
C MET A 589 76.70 -4.81 17.76
N PHE A 590 76.27 -4.57 16.51
CA PHE A 590 75.18 -5.33 15.89
C PHE A 590 75.49 -6.83 15.79
N ASN A 591 76.68 -7.19 15.31
CA ASN A 591 77.11 -8.58 15.21
C ASN A 591 77.21 -9.25 16.59
N SER A 592 77.67 -8.52 17.61
CA SER A 592 77.74 -9.01 18.98
C SER A 592 76.34 -9.29 19.54
N ALA A 593 75.38 -8.37 19.34
CA ALA A 593 74.01 -8.54 19.79
C ALA A 593 73.35 -9.78 19.16
N VAL A 594 73.41 -9.93 17.83
CA VAL A 594 72.87 -11.12 17.13
C VAL A 594 73.60 -12.39 17.56
N GLY A 595 74.92 -12.32 17.78
CA GLY A 595 75.75 -13.44 18.24
C GLY A 595 75.36 -13.94 19.63
N GLU A 596 75.14 -13.05 20.60
CA GLU A 596 74.70 -13.42 21.94
C GLU A 596 73.27 -14.01 21.93
N ILE A 597 72.37 -13.49 21.08
CA ILE A 597 71.03 -14.08 20.91
C ILE A 597 71.10 -15.51 20.38
N VAL A 598 71.92 -15.78 19.36
CA VAL A 598 72.13 -17.15 18.85
C VAL A 598 72.75 -18.06 19.92
N LYS A 599 73.70 -17.56 20.71
CA LYS A 599 74.31 -18.30 21.81
C LYS A 599 73.30 -18.63 22.91
N LYS A 600 72.41 -17.69 23.25
CA LYS A 600 71.30 -17.86 24.21
C LYS A 600 70.30 -18.90 23.71
N LEU A 601 69.82 -18.76 22.47
CA LEU A 601 68.90 -19.74 21.87
C LEU A 601 69.49 -21.16 21.83
N LYS A 602 70.82 -21.29 21.68
CA LYS A 602 71.51 -22.58 21.81
C LYS A 602 71.51 -23.10 23.25
N GLN A 603 71.79 -22.25 24.23
CA GLN A 603 71.75 -22.62 25.66
C GLN A 603 70.34 -23.03 26.11
N GLU A 604 69.31 -22.37 25.59
CA GLU A 604 67.89 -22.72 25.79
C GLU A 604 67.44 -23.95 24.99
N SER A 605 68.34 -24.61 24.26
CA SER A 605 68.04 -25.78 23.41
C SER A 605 66.96 -25.53 22.33
N LYS A 606 66.74 -24.27 21.91
CA LYS A 606 65.82 -23.92 20.81
C LYS A 606 66.45 -24.11 19.43
N ILE A 607 67.77 -24.02 19.35
CA ILE A 607 68.54 -24.24 18.11
C ILE A 607 69.75 -25.15 18.34
N VAL A 608 70.14 -25.89 17.31
CA VAL A 608 71.29 -26.80 17.30
C VAL A 608 72.23 -26.48 16.15
N ARG A 609 73.53 -26.72 16.35
CA ARG A 609 74.54 -26.56 15.29
C ARG A 609 74.63 -27.83 14.45
N HIS A 610 74.48 -27.69 13.14
CA HIS A 610 74.56 -28.78 12.16
C HIS A 610 75.38 -28.30 10.95
N SER A 611 76.32 -29.09 10.44
CA SER A 611 77.09 -28.85 9.19
C SER A 611 77.57 -27.40 8.91
N GLY A 612 77.92 -26.63 9.95
CA GLY A 612 78.39 -25.24 9.83
C GLY A 612 77.32 -24.15 9.98
N GLY A 613 76.04 -24.51 10.04
CA GLY A 613 74.90 -23.61 10.27
C GLY A 613 74.11 -23.93 11.55
N TRP A 614 73.04 -23.16 11.76
CA TRP A 614 72.06 -23.33 12.84
C TRP A 614 70.73 -23.82 12.29
N ARG A 615 70.10 -24.76 12.97
CA ARG A 615 68.76 -25.29 12.70
C ARG A 615 67.92 -25.23 13.98
N LEU A 616 66.59 -25.23 13.85
CA LEU A 616 65.69 -25.42 14.99
C LEU A 616 65.89 -26.83 15.59
N CYS A 617 65.90 -26.93 16.92
CA CYS A 617 65.77 -28.22 17.59
C CYS A 617 64.39 -28.83 17.27
N LYS A 618 64.35 -30.14 17.06
CA LYS A 618 63.09 -30.87 16.89
C LYS A 618 62.40 -31.09 18.23
#